data_AF-A0AAV9KUG2-F1
#
_entry.id   AF-A0AAV9KUG2-F1
#
_cell.length_a   1.000
_cell.length_b   1.000
_cell.length_c   1.000
_cell.angle_alpha   90.00
_cell.angle_beta   90.00
_cell.angle_gamma   90.00
#
_symmetry.space_group_name_H-M   'P 1'
#
loop_
_entity.id
_entity.type
_entity.pdbx_description
1 polymer ?
#
loop_
_entity_poly.entity_id
_entity_poly.type
_entity_poly.pdbx_seq_one_letter_code
_entity_poly.pdbx_strand_id
1 'polypeptide(L)'
;MYIYFTVIPLHSHASFVTVFNGLNFSEWHEQVQFHLSVMDLDLALLNDKPTAITDKSSEDEKSFHKSWKHSNRLSLMFMRMTVANNIKSTIPQIESVREYLKFME
;
A
#
# COMPACT_ATOMS: atom_id res chain seq x y z
N MET A 1 -14.68 -21.66 16.13
CA MET A 1 -13.57 -21.86 15.17
C MET A 1 -12.56 -20.76 15.45
N TYR A 2 -11.44 -21.07 16.07
CA TYR A 2 -10.39 -20.07 16.32
C TYR A 2 -9.65 -19.83 15.01
N ILE A 3 -9.82 -18.65 14.42
CA ILE A 3 -9.01 -18.23 13.27
C ILE A 3 -7.64 -17.89 13.86
N TYR A 4 -6.68 -18.80 13.69
CA TYR A 4 -5.28 -18.48 13.92
C TYR A 4 -4.87 -17.46 12.86
N PHE A 5 -4.78 -16.19 13.22
CA PHE A 5 -4.05 -15.22 12.41
C PHE A 5 -2.56 -15.56 12.56
N THR A 6 -2.09 -16.50 11.74
CA THR A 6 -0.66 -16.63 11.52
C THR A 6 -0.19 -15.34 10.87
N VAL A 7 0.93 -14.79 11.34
CA VAL A 7 1.56 -13.65 10.69
C VAL A 7 2.09 -14.15 9.35
N ILE A 8 1.26 -14.03 8.31
CA ILE A 8 1.65 -14.38 6.95
C ILE A 8 2.59 -13.27 6.46
N PRO A 9 3.79 -13.62 5.97
CA PRO A 9 4.70 -12.61 5.42
C PRO A 9 4.09 -11.83 4.27
N LEU A 10 4.43 -10.55 4.16
CA LEU A 10 3.95 -9.65 3.08
C LEU A 10 4.14 -10.24 1.67
N HIS A 11 5.27 -10.92 1.44
CA HIS A 11 5.59 -11.55 0.15
C HIS A 11 4.65 -12.71 -0.19
N SER A 12 4.11 -13.41 0.81
CA SER A 12 3.14 -14.49 0.61
C SER A 12 1.79 -13.90 0.17
N HIS A 13 1.33 -12.82 0.79
CA HIS A 13 0.13 -12.10 0.33
C HIS A 13 0.28 -11.59 -1.11
N ALA A 14 1.45 -11.05 -1.46
CA ALA A 14 1.70 -10.56 -2.82
C ALA A 14 1.63 -11.67 -3.88
N SER A 15 1.92 -12.92 -3.52
CA SER A 15 1.82 -14.06 -4.45
C SER A 15 0.38 -14.45 -4.82
N PHE A 16 -0.60 -14.03 -4.02
CA PHE A 16 -2.03 -14.26 -4.26
C PHE A 16 -2.69 -13.13 -5.07
N VAL A 17 -1.96 -12.06 -5.35
CA VAL A 17 -2.44 -10.94 -6.18
C VAL A 17 -1.99 -11.19 -7.61
N THR A 18 -2.91 -11.02 -8.56
CA THR A 18 -2.62 -11.07 -10.00
C THR A 18 -1.49 -10.11 -10.34
N VAL A 19 -0.63 -10.45 -11.29
CA VAL A 19 0.45 -9.54 -11.68
C VAL A 19 -0.12 -8.45 -12.59
N PHE A 20 0.11 -7.17 -12.25
CA PHE A 20 -0.27 -6.05 -13.09
C PHE A 20 0.51 -6.06 -14.40
N ASN A 21 -0.21 -6.12 -15.52
CA ASN A 21 0.35 -6.22 -16.88
C ASN A 21 0.04 -5.00 -17.75
N GLY A 22 -0.51 -3.93 -17.18
CA GLY A 22 -0.90 -2.70 -17.89
C GLY A 22 -2.30 -2.75 -18.52
N LEU A 23 -2.95 -3.90 -18.56
CA LEU A 23 -4.28 -4.08 -19.14
C LEU A 23 -5.33 -4.55 -18.12
N ASN A 24 -4.90 -5.03 -16.95
CA ASN A 24 -5.75 -5.63 -15.91
C ASN A 24 -5.92 -4.74 -14.67
N PHE A 25 -5.90 -3.41 -14.83
CA PHE A 25 -5.93 -2.46 -13.69
C PHE A 25 -7.08 -2.74 -12.72
N SER A 26 -8.31 -2.91 -13.22
CA SER A 26 -9.49 -3.12 -12.36
C SER A 26 -9.35 -4.34 -11.45
N GLU A 27 -8.96 -5.50 -12.00
CA GLU A 27 -8.81 -6.75 -11.25
C GLU A 27 -7.63 -6.66 -10.27
N TRP A 28 -6.50 -6.14 -10.75
CA TRP A 28 -5.31 -5.96 -9.93
C TRP A 28 -5.56 -5.03 -8.76
N HIS A 29 -6.20 -3.90 -9.01
CA HIS A 29 -6.51 -2.89 -8.01
C HIS A 29 -7.44 -3.44 -6.92
N GLU A 30 -8.50 -4.15 -7.30
CA GLU A 30 -9.43 -4.78 -6.34
C GLU A 30 -8.68 -5.77 -5.42
N GLN A 31 -7.84 -6.64 -5.99
CA GLN A 31 -7.07 -7.61 -5.20
C GLN A 31 -6.02 -6.94 -4.31
N VAL A 32 -5.36 -5.89 -4.79
CA VAL A 32 -4.42 -5.10 -3.99
C VAL A 32 -5.14 -4.46 -2.80
N GLN A 33 -6.27 -3.79 -3.04
CA GLN A 33 -7.04 -3.13 -1.98
C GLN A 33 -7.48 -4.14 -0.91
N PHE A 34 -8.04 -5.28 -1.33
CA PHE A 34 -8.46 -6.34 -0.41
C PHE A 34 -7.32 -6.81 0.51
N HIS A 35 -6.15 -7.12 -0.06
CA HIS A 35 -5.01 -7.61 0.73
C HIS A 35 -4.44 -6.53 1.66
N LEU A 36 -4.39 -5.27 1.21
CA LEU A 36 -3.92 -4.18 2.05
C LEU A 36 -4.86 -3.92 3.23
N SER A 37 -6.18 -3.98 3.04
CA SER A 37 -7.14 -3.88 4.13
C SER A 37 -7.06 -5.05 5.11
N VAL A 38 -6.87 -6.28 4.63
CA VAL A 38 -6.67 -7.46 5.51
C VAL A 38 -5.42 -7.33 6.40
N MET A 39 -4.41 -6.59 5.95
CA MET A 39 -3.17 -6.35 6.69
C MET A 39 -3.15 -5.03 7.49
N ASP A 40 -4.26 -4.27 7.52
CA ASP A 40 -4.35 -2.93 8.10
C ASP A 40 -3.33 -1.92 7.51
N LEU A 41 -3.05 -2.03 6.21
CA LEU A 41 -2.09 -1.18 5.48
C LEU A 41 -2.75 -0.19 4.50
N ASP A 42 -4.07 -0.11 4.44
CA ASP A 42 -4.82 0.77 3.54
C ASP A 42 -4.95 2.22 4.03
N LEU A 43 -4.50 2.55 5.24
CA LEU A 43 -4.63 3.87 5.84
C LEU A 43 -4.20 5.03 4.93
N ALA A 44 -3.06 4.91 4.24
CA ALA A 44 -2.53 5.93 3.33
C ALA A 44 -3.24 5.99 1.96
N LEU A 45 -3.99 4.93 1.60
CA LEU A 45 -4.89 4.95 0.46
C LEU A 45 -6.22 5.65 0.81
N LEU A 46 -6.68 5.52 2.04
CA LEU A 46 -7.94 6.10 2.51
C LEU A 46 -7.79 7.58 2.91
N ASN A 47 -6.67 7.95 3.51
CA ASN A 47 -6.45 9.29 4.05
C ASN A 47 -5.41 10.07 3.25
N ASP A 48 -5.59 11.38 3.16
CA ASP A 48 -4.59 12.27 2.58
C ASP A 48 -3.33 12.32 3.45
N LYS A 49 -2.23 12.77 2.85
CA LYS A 49 -0.95 12.90 3.56
C LYS A 49 -1.12 13.85 4.75
N PRO A 50 -0.82 13.41 5.98
CA PRO A 50 -0.90 14.27 7.14
C PRO A 50 0.06 15.44 7.01
N THR A 51 -0.32 16.57 7.61
CA THR A 51 0.55 17.73 7.75
C THR A 51 1.82 17.36 8.51
N ALA A 52 2.89 18.09 8.25
CA ALA A 52 4.15 17.90 8.96
C ALA A 52 3.93 18.10 10.47
N ILE A 53 4.44 17.16 11.26
CA ILE A 53 4.44 17.23 12.72
C ILE A 53 5.28 18.42 13.17
N THR A 54 4.79 19.14 14.18
CA THR A 54 5.51 20.24 14.84
C THR A 54 5.63 19.97 16.34
N ASP A 55 6.39 20.80 17.07
CA ASP A 55 6.52 20.69 18.53
C ASP A 55 5.17 20.84 19.26
N LYS A 56 4.19 21.46 18.62
CA LYS A 56 2.83 21.66 19.15
C LYS A 56 1.87 20.51 18.86
N SER A 57 2.29 19.54 18.03
CA SER A 57 1.42 18.44 17.63
C SER A 57 1.08 17.54 18.81
N SER A 58 -0.18 17.10 18.86
CA SER A 58 -0.65 16.17 19.88
C SER A 58 0.01 14.80 19.72
N GLU A 59 -0.07 13.96 20.75
CA GLU A 59 0.43 12.59 20.66
C GLU A 59 -0.36 11.76 19.63
N ASP A 60 -1.67 12.01 19.52
CA ASP A 60 -2.53 11.36 18.53
C ASP A 60 -2.15 11.75 17.10
N GLU A 61 -1.82 13.01 16.83
CA GLU A 61 -1.33 13.46 15.52
C GLU A 61 -0.01 12.79 15.15
N LYS A 62 0.93 12.71 16.11
CA LYS A 62 2.22 12.03 15.94
C LYS A 62 2.03 10.54 15.64
N SER A 63 1.14 9.90 16.39
CA SER A 63 0.78 8.49 16.22
C SER A 63 0.16 8.24 14.83
N PHE A 64 -0.83 9.05 14.44
CA PHE A 64 -1.47 8.98 13.12
C PHE A 64 -0.45 9.15 12.00
N HIS A 65 0.42 10.16 12.09
CA HIS A 65 1.45 10.39 11.08
C HIS A 65 2.44 9.22 10.98
N LYS A 66 2.80 8.57 12.10
CA LYS A 66 3.64 7.37 12.09
C LYS A 66 2.95 6.19 11.40
N SER A 67 1.69 5.93 11.74
CA SER A 67 0.88 4.86 11.14
C SER A 67 0.67 5.10 9.64
N TRP A 68 0.38 6.35 9.24
CA TRP A 68 0.25 6.73 7.84
C TRP A 68 1.54 6.50 7.06
N LYS A 69 2.70 6.92 7.60
CA LYS A 69 4.00 6.68 6.96
C LYS A 69 4.31 5.19 6.81
N HIS A 70 3.96 4.38 7.80
CA HIS A 70 4.15 2.94 7.78
C HIS A 70 3.30 2.28 6.69
N SER A 71 1.99 2.57 6.69
CA SER A 71 1.04 2.13 5.66
C SER A 71 1.50 2.55 4.26
N ASN A 72 1.84 3.82 4.04
CA ASN A 72 2.31 4.32 2.75
C ASN A 72 3.51 3.53 2.23
N ARG A 73 4.52 3.30 3.07
CA ARG A 73 5.73 2.56 2.70
C ARG A 73 5.43 1.11 2.33
N LEU A 74 4.70 0.39 3.19
CA LEU A 74 4.45 -1.04 2.98
C LEU A 74 3.50 -1.30 1.83
N SER A 75 2.47 -0.47 1.66
CA SER A 75 1.54 -0.58 0.53
C SER A 75 2.22 -0.32 -0.79
N LEU A 76 3.14 0.66 -0.85
CA LEU A 76 3.96 0.89 -2.02
C LEU A 76 4.87 -0.30 -2.33
N MET A 77 5.49 -0.92 -1.32
CA MET A 77 6.30 -2.14 -1.51
C MET A 77 5.44 -3.30 -2.02
N PHE A 78 4.24 -3.48 -1.47
CA PHE A 78 3.30 -4.52 -1.87
C PHE A 78 2.88 -4.36 -3.34
N MET A 79 2.44 -3.17 -3.74
CA MET A 79 2.07 -2.88 -5.14
C MET A 79 3.26 -3.07 -6.08
N ARG A 80 4.46 -2.64 -5.69
CA ARG A 80 5.68 -2.87 -6.48
C ARG A 80 6.04 -4.35 -6.62
N MET A 81 5.68 -5.21 -5.66
CA MET A 81 5.90 -6.66 -5.79
C MET A 81 4.97 -7.28 -6.84
N THR A 82 3.74 -6.77 -6.95
CA THR A 82 2.67 -7.35 -7.79
C THR A 82 2.59 -6.75 -9.20
N VAL A 83 3.65 -6.07 -9.66
CA VAL A 83 3.72 -5.47 -11.01
C VAL A 83 4.66 -6.26 -11.91
N ALA A 84 4.41 -6.31 -13.21
CA ALA A 84 5.31 -6.97 -14.15
C ALA A 84 6.66 -6.21 -14.27
N ASN A 85 7.78 -6.95 -14.33
CA ASN A 85 9.13 -6.35 -14.30
C ASN A 85 9.39 -5.37 -15.45
N ASN A 86 8.84 -5.63 -16.64
CA ASN A 86 8.95 -4.73 -17.80
C ASN A 86 8.22 -3.39 -17.61
N ILE A 87 7.21 -3.35 -16.73
CA ILE A 87 6.50 -2.13 -16.36
C ILE A 87 7.24 -1.44 -15.20
N LYS A 88 7.76 -2.19 -14.21
CA LYS A 88 8.49 -1.59 -13.08
C LYS A 88 9.62 -0.65 -13.52
N SER A 89 10.31 -0.98 -14.61
CA SER A 89 11.41 -0.15 -15.13
C SER A 89 10.97 1.17 -15.76
N THR A 90 9.69 1.35 -16.09
CA THR A 90 9.16 2.58 -16.68
C THR A 90 8.53 3.53 -15.65
N ILE A 91 8.29 3.04 -14.42
CA ILE A 91 7.64 3.83 -13.37
C ILE A 91 8.66 4.78 -12.72
N PRO A 92 8.39 6.08 -12.63
CA PRO A 92 9.27 7.02 -11.92
C PRO A 92 9.32 6.72 -10.42
N GLN A 93 10.27 7.33 -9.71
CA GLN A 93 10.30 7.24 -8.25
C GLN A 93 9.11 8.02 -7.66
N ILE A 94 8.08 7.29 -7.26
CA ILE A 94 6.91 7.81 -6.57
C ILE A 94 6.94 7.35 -5.12
N GLU A 95 6.83 8.28 -4.18
CA GLU A 95 6.89 8.01 -2.73
C GLU A 95 5.51 7.82 -2.11
N SER A 96 4.47 8.37 -2.71
CA SER A 96 3.08 8.26 -2.23
C SER A 96 2.38 7.06 -2.87
N VAL A 97 1.82 6.17 -2.06
CA VAL A 97 1.05 5.03 -2.56
C VAL A 97 -0.16 5.47 -3.39
N ARG A 98 -0.79 6.59 -3.03
CA ARG A 98 -1.95 7.13 -3.76
C ARG A 98 -1.55 7.69 -5.12
N GLU A 99 -0.40 8.36 -5.21
CA GLU A 99 0.14 8.82 -6.49
C GLU A 99 0.59 7.65 -7.36
N TYR A 100 1.17 6.61 -6.75
CA TYR A 100 1.58 5.40 -7.44
C TYR A 100 0.38 4.67 -8.04
N LEU A 101 -0.71 4.54 -7.28
CA LEU A 101 -1.96 3.95 -7.75
C LEU A 101 -2.54 4.73 -8.93
N LYS A 102 -2.62 6.06 -8.84
CA LYS A 102 -3.11 6.92 -9.92
C LYS A 102 -2.25 6.86 -11.18
N PHE A 103 -0.95 6.63 -11.05
CA PHE A 103 -0.07 6.45 -12.20
C PHE A 103 -0.32 5.13 -12.94
N MET A 104 -0.89 4.14 -12.27
CA MET A 104 -1.16 2.81 -12.84
C MET A 104 -2.52 2.67 -13.52
N GLU A 105 -3.44 3.61 -13.26
CA GLU A 105 -4.75 3.72 -13.89
C GLU A 105 -4.63 4.22 -15.34
#